data_AF-A0A970PUC0-F1
#
_entry.id   AF-A0A970PUC0-F1
#
_cell.length_a   1.000
_cell.length_b   1.000
_cell.length_c   1.000
_cell.angle_alpha   90.00
_cell.angle_beta   90.00
_cell.angle_gamma   90.00
#
_symmetry.space_group_name_H-M   'P 1'
#
loop_
_entity.id
_entity.type
_entity.pdbx_description
1 polymer ?
#
loop_
_entity_poly.entity_id
_entity_poly.type
_entity_poly.pdbx_seq_one_letter_code
_entity_poly.pdbx_strand_id
1 'polypeptide(L)'
;MVLVDLTQKGGPILSENEKDCSLQSLPDADRECGRLALNAQIVSELWSKTYNTQGKPDWTHIFKYYHDDIVFHDSIQQISGKDEFIALCGRLTSRCKELRMDLGTVMQQGNEIIFDWTMTMMFNKFPSTPIFGCTKLTLHEDGRIIRQRDYYDLWGDIFNGIPWFVKPYRRFMRKKFG
;
A
#
# COMPACT_ATOMS: atom_id res chain seq x y z
N MET A 1 67.74 -19.27 -13.55
CA MET A 1 68.63 -18.18 -13.94
C MET A 1 68.33 -17.02 -13.02
N VAL A 2 69.21 -16.82 -12.04
CA VAL A 2 69.13 -15.80 -10.99
C VAL A 2 69.69 -14.50 -11.55
N LEU A 3 68.99 -13.39 -11.35
CA LEU A 3 69.64 -12.11 -11.07
C LEU A 3 68.77 -11.32 -10.10
N VAL A 4 69.43 -10.98 -9.01
CA VAL A 4 68.99 -10.28 -7.80
C VAL A 4 69.03 -8.78 -8.10
N ASP A 5 68.09 -7.98 -7.59
CA ASP A 5 68.55 -6.93 -6.69
C ASP A 5 67.51 -6.59 -5.61
N LEU A 6 68.01 -6.64 -4.39
CA LEU A 6 67.38 -6.31 -3.13
C LEU A 6 68.01 -4.98 -2.71
N THR A 7 67.23 -3.90 -2.64
CA THR A 7 67.56 -2.82 -1.71
C THR A 7 66.45 -2.67 -0.69
N GLN A 8 66.81 -3.18 0.48
CA GLN A 8 66.13 -3.03 1.77
C GLN A 8 65.93 -1.54 2.12
N LYS A 9 64.90 -1.25 2.92
CA LYS A 9 65.09 -0.77 4.30
C LYS A 9 63.75 -0.57 5.02
N GLY A 10 63.67 -1.12 6.24
CA GLY A 10 62.81 -0.63 7.32
C GLY A 10 61.59 -1.47 7.66
N GLY A 11 61.72 -2.42 8.60
CA GLY A 11 60.58 -2.92 9.39
C GLY A 11 60.24 -1.98 10.57
N PRO A 12 59.60 -2.45 11.65
CA PRO A 12 58.54 -3.44 11.74
C PRO A 12 57.34 -3.02 12.65
N ILE A 13 56.19 -3.71 12.50
CA ILE A 13 55.21 -4.13 13.54
C ILE A 13 54.19 -3.12 14.16
N LEU A 14 52.91 -3.40 13.83
CA LEU A 14 51.62 -3.35 14.58
C LEU A 14 51.05 -2.06 15.20
N SER A 15 49.85 -1.64 14.77
CA SER A 15 48.59 -1.80 15.54
C SER A 15 47.36 -1.24 14.82
N GLU A 16 46.27 -2.00 14.86
CA GLU A 16 44.82 -1.66 14.95
C GLU A 16 44.23 -0.33 14.44
N ASN A 17 43.04 -0.49 13.83
CA ASN A 17 41.94 0.48 13.63
C ASN A 17 42.15 1.60 12.58
N GLU A 18 41.41 1.53 11.48
CA GLU A 18 40.19 2.34 11.34
C GLU A 18 39.36 1.92 10.13
N LYS A 19 38.07 1.74 10.40
CA LYS A 19 37.01 1.47 9.45
C LYS A 19 36.72 2.77 8.71
N ASP A 20 37.01 2.84 7.43
CA ASP A 20 36.48 3.89 6.55
C ASP A 20 35.60 3.25 5.48
N CYS A 21 34.42 2.80 5.94
CA CYS A 21 33.29 2.55 5.05
C CYS A 21 32.53 3.88 4.98
N SER A 22 32.84 4.64 3.95
CA SER A 22 32.17 5.87 3.55
C SER A 22 30.64 5.73 3.65
N LEU A 23 30.10 6.22 4.77
CA LEU A 23 28.72 6.65 4.89
C LEU A 23 28.57 7.91 4.03
N GLN A 24 28.18 7.73 2.77
CA GLN A 24 27.54 8.80 2.04
C GLN A 24 26.15 8.99 2.64
N SER A 25 26.05 10.05 3.44
CA SER A 25 24.86 10.60 4.06
C SER A 25 23.72 10.72 3.05
N LEU A 26 22.66 9.93 3.26
CA LEU A 26 21.35 10.25 2.70
C LEU A 26 20.90 11.59 3.30
N PRO A 27 20.32 12.50 2.51
CA PRO A 27 19.88 13.79 3.02
C PRO A 27 18.80 13.58 4.09
N ASP A 28 18.97 14.31 5.20
CA ASP A 28 17.97 14.51 6.24
C ASP A 28 16.71 15.12 5.63
N ALA A 29 15.84 14.28 5.07
CA ALA A 29 14.49 14.65 4.66
C ALA A 29 13.54 14.31 5.82
N ASP A 30 13.22 15.35 6.58
CA ASP A 30 11.97 15.53 7.30
C ASP A 30 11.66 14.55 8.43
N ARG A 31 12.14 14.94 9.62
CA ARG A 31 11.45 14.67 10.89
C ARG A 31 10.13 15.46 10.94
N GLU A 32 9.15 15.09 10.12
CA GLU A 32 7.76 15.47 10.35
C GLU A 32 7.08 14.45 11.29
N CYS A 33 6.93 14.86 12.55
CA CYS A 33 6.01 14.38 13.59
C CYS A 33 5.54 12.91 13.53
N GLY A 34 6.28 11.99 14.17
CA GLY A 34 5.72 10.73 14.71
C GLY A 34 5.14 9.73 13.72
N ARG A 35 5.45 9.84 12.42
CA ARG A 35 5.01 8.88 11.39
C ARG A 35 6.10 7.83 11.17
N LEU A 36 5.75 6.54 11.34
CA LEU A 36 6.64 5.44 10.96
C LEU A 36 6.86 5.43 9.44
N ALA A 37 8.04 5.07 8.95
CA ALA A 37 8.27 4.91 7.52
C ALA A 37 7.38 3.78 6.96
N LEU A 38 6.74 4.01 5.81
CA LEU A 38 5.92 2.97 5.18
C LEU A 38 6.80 1.86 4.60
N ASN A 39 6.44 0.64 4.97
CA ASN A 39 6.94 -0.59 4.37
C ASN A 39 5.82 -1.64 4.39
N ALA A 40 6.06 -2.81 3.80
CA ALA A 40 5.09 -3.89 3.75
C ALA A 40 4.49 -4.24 5.12
N GLN A 41 5.30 -4.32 6.17
CA GLN A 41 4.85 -4.67 7.53
C GLN A 41 3.95 -3.57 8.12
N ILE A 42 4.36 -2.31 8.01
CA ILE A 42 3.59 -1.16 8.49
C ILE A 42 2.27 -1.03 7.72
N VAL A 43 2.27 -1.26 6.41
CA VAL A 43 1.03 -1.29 5.61
C VAL A 43 0.12 -2.42 6.09
N SER A 44 0.64 -3.62 6.28
CA SER A 44 -0.13 -4.76 6.81
C SER A 44 -0.79 -4.44 8.16
N GLU A 45 -0.07 -3.76 9.05
CA GLU A 45 -0.58 -3.40 10.38
C GLU A 45 -1.61 -2.27 10.33
N LEU A 46 -1.37 -1.23 9.52
CA LEU A 46 -2.22 -0.05 9.50
C LEU A 46 -3.51 -0.27 8.70
N TRP A 47 -3.44 -0.95 7.55
CA TRP A 47 -4.60 -1.17 6.68
C TRP A 47 -5.52 -2.28 7.19
N SER A 48 -5.06 -3.16 8.09
CA SER A 48 -5.94 -4.13 8.78
C SER A 48 -6.79 -3.47 9.88
N LYS A 49 -6.36 -2.31 10.40
CA LYS A 49 -7.10 -1.54 11.40
C LYS A 49 -8.19 -0.70 10.72
N THR A 50 -9.31 -1.34 10.40
CA THR A 50 -10.44 -0.70 9.71
C THR A 50 -11.49 -0.09 10.63
N TYR A 51 -11.37 -0.29 11.95
CA TYR A 51 -12.34 0.17 12.94
C TYR A 51 -11.72 1.11 13.96
N ASN A 52 -12.49 2.11 14.38
CA ASN A 52 -12.21 2.88 15.58
C ASN A 52 -12.72 2.20 16.85
N THR A 53 -12.43 2.79 18.01
CA THR A 53 -12.82 2.30 19.35
C THR A 53 -14.34 2.16 19.55
N GLN A 54 -15.15 2.74 18.67
CA GLN A 54 -16.61 2.66 18.68
C GLN A 54 -17.16 1.59 17.73
N GLY A 55 -16.29 0.79 17.10
CA GLY A 55 -16.68 -0.25 16.15
C GLY A 55 -17.19 0.30 14.82
N LYS A 56 -16.88 1.55 14.48
CA LYS A 56 -17.23 2.14 13.18
C LYS A 56 -16.05 2.10 12.21
N PRO A 57 -16.29 1.91 10.91
CA PRO A 57 -15.27 2.06 9.88
C PRO A 57 -14.55 3.40 9.96
N ASP A 58 -13.24 3.36 10.12
CA ASP A 58 -12.40 4.56 10.24
C ASP A 58 -11.05 4.37 9.55
N TRP A 59 -10.71 5.33 8.70
CA TRP A 59 -9.50 5.37 7.87
C TRP A 59 -8.68 6.64 8.14
N THR A 60 -9.08 7.44 9.12
CA THR A 60 -8.44 8.73 9.41
C THR A 60 -7.00 8.57 9.86
N HIS A 61 -6.66 7.45 10.52
CA HIS A 61 -5.30 7.15 10.98
C HIS A 61 -4.30 6.97 9.84
N ILE A 62 -4.77 6.58 8.65
CA ILE A 62 -3.89 6.41 7.48
C ILE A 62 -3.69 7.70 6.69
N PHE A 63 -4.55 8.72 6.81
CA PHE A 63 -4.47 9.94 5.99
C PHE A 63 -3.16 10.72 6.12
N LYS A 64 -2.48 10.63 7.28
CA LYS A 64 -1.14 11.22 7.49
C LYS A 64 -0.03 10.61 6.61
N TYR A 65 -0.30 9.45 6.01
CA TYR A 65 0.63 8.76 5.12
C TYR A 65 0.43 9.13 3.64
N TYR A 66 -0.58 9.94 3.32
CA TYR A 66 -0.87 10.38 1.96
C TYR A 66 -0.25 11.75 1.68
N HIS A 67 0.41 11.87 0.53
CA HIS A 67 0.93 13.12 0.00
C HIS A 67 -0.22 14.08 -0.33
N ASP A 68 0.02 15.39 -0.34
CA ASP A 68 -1.08 16.33 -0.61
C ASP A 68 -1.52 16.25 -2.10
N ASP A 69 -0.58 15.93 -2.99
CA ASP A 69 -0.78 15.71 -4.43
C ASP A 69 -1.11 14.25 -4.83
N ILE A 70 -1.73 13.44 -3.95
CA ILE A 70 -2.01 12.03 -4.31
C ILE A 70 -2.83 11.91 -5.59
N VAL A 71 -2.56 10.85 -6.36
CA VAL A 71 -3.46 10.37 -7.42
C VAL A 71 -4.03 9.01 -7.02
N PHE A 72 -5.32 8.99 -6.72
CA PHE A 72 -6.09 7.78 -6.46
C PHE A 72 -6.80 7.35 -7.75
N HIS A 73 -6.79 6.05 -8.04
CA HIS A 73 -7.49 5.51 -9.20
C HIS A 73 -8.04 4.14 -8.84
N ASP A 74 -9.31 3.89 -9.13
CA ASP A 74 -9.93 2.58 -8.98
C ASP A 74 -10.51 2.07 -10.32
N SER A 75 -11.50 1.19 -10.28
CA SER A 75 -12.21 0.71 -11.48
C SER A 75 -13.34 1.65 -11.95
N ILE A 76 -13.67 2.70 -11.18
CA ILE A 76 -14.78 3.63 -11.43
C ILE A 76 -14.26 5.00 -11.87
N GLN A 77 -13.23 5.51 -11.19
CA GLN A 77 -12.83 6.91 -11.25
C GLN A 77 -11.33 7.11 -10.98
N GLN A 78 -10.87 8.32 -11.31
CA GLN A 78 -9.57 8.83 -10.89
C GLN A 78 -9.78 10.15 -10.15
N ILE A 79 -9.09 10.30 -9.02
CA ILE A 79 -9.13 11.46 -8.14
C ILE A 79 -7.72 11.97 -7.93
N SER A 80 -7.54 13.29 -8.00
CA SER A 80 -6.27 13.96 -7.76
C SER A 80 -6.42 14.93 -6.59
N GLY A 81 -5.48 14.88 -5.66
CA GLY A 81 -5.47 15.70 -4.45
C GLY A 81 -6.03 14.98 -3.23
N LYS A 82 -5.41 15.23 -2.09
CA LYS A 82 -5.72 14.58 -0.82
C LYS A 82 -7.10 14.93 -0.27
N ASP A 83 -7.57 16.16 -0.44
CA ASP A 83 -8.90 16.57 0.04
C ASP A 83 -10.01 15.79 -0.66
N GLU A 84 -9.92 15.63 -1.98
CA GLU A 84 -10.88 14.85 -2.77
C GLU A 84 -10.82 13.35 -2.40
N PHE A 85 -9.62 12.83 -2.11
CA PHE A 85 -9.45 11.47 -1.61
C PHE A 85 -10.08 11.26 -0.23
N ILE A 86 -9.87 12.18 0.71
CA ILE A 86 -10.52 12.15 2.03
C ILE A 86 -12.04 12.21 1.88
N ALA A 87 -12.54 13.08 1.00
CA ALA A 87 -13.96 13.16 0.70
C ALA A 87 -14.52 11.85 0.11
N LEU A 88 -13.77 11.16 -0.76
CA LEU A 88 -14.13 9.82 -1.25
C LEU A 88 -14.25 8.82 -0.09
N CYS A 89 -13.21 8.72 0.75
CA CYS A 89 -13.21 7.82 1.90
C CYS A 89 -14.39 8.12 2.84
N GLY A 90 -14.69 9.39 3.10
CA GLY A 90 -15.86 9.81 3.89
C GLY A 90 -17.20 9.38 3.29
N ARG A 91 -17.36 9.47 1.95
CA ARG A 91 -18.56 8.97 1.27
C ARG A 91 -18.68 7.46 1.41
N LEU A 92 -17.59 6.71 1.31
CA LEU A 92 -17.59 5.25 1.48
C LEU A 92 -17.97 4.84 2.91
N THR A 93 -17.32 5.42 3.92
CA THR A 93 -17.60 5.09 5.33
C THR A 93 -19.01 5.48 5.75
N SER A 94 -19.56 6.59 5.24
CA SER A 94 -20.93 7.03 5.57
C SER A 94 -22.04 6.06 5.08
N ARG A 95 -21.76 5.27 4.05
CA ARG A 95 -22.74 4.36 3.41
C ARG A 95 -22.69 2.93 3.97
N CYS A 96 -21.59 2.57 4.63
CA CYS A 96 -21.37 1.24 5.17
C CYS A 96 -21.70 1.20 6.67
N LYS A 97 -22.47 0.21 7.11
CA LYS A 97 -22.64 -0.07 8.55
C LYS A 97 -21.39 -0.71 9.13
N GLU A 98 -20.81 -1.61 8.36
CA GLU A 98 -19.63 -2.38 8.72
C GLU A 98 -18.74 -2.50 7.48
N LEU A 99 -17.43 -2.35 7.68
CA LEU A 99 -16.41 -2.42 6.65
C LEU A 99 -15.21 -3.10 7.26
N ARG A 100 -15.06 -4.39 6.97
CA ARG A 100 -13.91 -5.17 7.40
C ARG A 100 -12.98 -5.35 6.21
N MET A 101 -11.71 -5.05 6.40
CA MET A 101 -10.66 -5.36 5.43
C MET A 101 -9.70 -6.36 6.03
N ASP A 102 -9.55 -7.49 5.37
CA ASP A 102 -8.54 -8.49 5.68
C ASP A 102 -7.47 -8.44 4.59
N LEU A 103 -6.23 -8.15 4.96
CA LEU A 103 -5.11 -8.15 4.02
C LEU A 103 -4.57 -9.57 3.89
N GLY A 104 -4.29 -9.99 2.66
CA GLY A 104 -3.59 -11.24 2.39
C GLY A 104 -2.09 -10.99 2.28
N THR A 105 -1.55 -11.12 1.08
CA THR A 105 -0.12 -10.93 0.81
C THR A 105 0.19 -9.45 0.69
N VAL A 106 1.26 -9.00 1.36
CA VAL A 106 1.82 -7.66 1.16
C VAL A 106 3.25 -7.81 0.65
N MET A 107 3.55 -7.21 -0.49
CA MET A 107 4.86 -7.20 -1.13
C MET A 107 5.35 -5.77 -1.31
N GLN A 108 6.65 -5.58 -1.20
CA GLN A 108 7.29 -4.30 -1.47
C GLN A 108 8.48 -4.50 -2.41
N GLN A 109 8.59 -3.62 -3.39
CA GLN A 109 9.74 -3.51 -4.28
C GLN A 109 10.08 -2.03 -4.47
N GLY A 110 11.22 -1.61 -3.93
CA GLY A 110 11.61 -0.19 -3.94
C GLY A 110 10.56 0.67 -3.25
N ASN A 111 10.06 1.67 -3.97
CA ASN A 111 9.01 2.58 -3.53
C ASN A 111 7.58 2.10 -3.86
N GLU A 112 7.42 0.87 -4.36
CA GLU A 112 6.10 0.30 -4.65
C GLU A 112 5.71 -0.75 -3.61
N ILE A 113 4.46 -0.69 -3.14
CA ILE A 113 3.88 -1.69 -2.24
C ILE A 113 2.61 -2.22 -2.89
N ILE A 114 2.48 -3.53 -3.01
CA ILE A 114 1.28 -4.19 -3.54
C ILE A 114 0.74 -5.13 -2.49
N PHE A 115 -0.58 -5.12 -2.31
CA PHE A 115 -1.23 -6.08 -1.44
C PHE A 115 -2.58 -6.51 -1.98
N ASP A 116 -2.91 -7.77 -1.76
CA ASP A 116 -4.26 -8.28 -1.95
C ASP A 116 -5.08 -8.11 -0.66
N TRP A 117 -6.37 -7.93 -0.84
CA TRP A 117 -7.30 -7.71 0.26
C TRP A 117 -8.66 -8.33 -0.03
N THR A 118 -9.33 -8.72 1.04
CA THR A 118 -10.75 -9.04 1.05
C THR A 118 -11.48 -7.99 1.85
N MET A 119 -12.43 -7.31 1.21
CA MET A 119 -13.24 -6.28 1.84
C MET A 119 -14.66 -6.81 2.02
N THR A 120 -15.11 -6.96 3.26
CA THR A 120 -16.48 -7.34 3.58
C THR A 120 -17.26 -6.08 3.95
N MET A 121 -18.24 -5.72 3.12
CA MET A 121 -19.14 -4.59 3.38
C MET A 121 -20.50 -5.10 3.88
N MET A 122 -21.05 -4.45 4.90
CA MET A 122 -22.47 -4.60 5.24
C MET A 122 -23.24 -3.32 4.96
N PHE A 123 -24.25 -3.46 4.11
CA PHE A 123 -25.22 -2.41 3.81
C PHE A 123 -26.52 -2.66 4.56
N ASN A 124 -27.31 -1.61 4.80
CA ASN A 124 -28.60 -1.71 5.51
C ASN A 124 -29.60 -2.70 4.90
N LYS A 125 -29.48 -3.00 3.59
CA LYS A 125 -30.51 -3.70 2.80
C LYS A 125 -30.03 -5.00 2.13
N PHE A 126 -28.72 -5.28 2.12
CA PHE A 126 -28.15 -6.40 1.37
C PHE A 126 -27.23 -7.22 2.28
N PRO A 127 -27.16 -8.56 2.08
CA PRO A 127 -26.25 -9.42 2.84
C PRO A 127 -24.80 -9.00 2.66
N SER A 128 -23.97 -9.26 3.67
CA SER A 128 -22.52 -9.06 3.60
C SER A 128 -21.97 -9.80 2.39
N THR A 129 -21.29 -9.08 1.50
CA THR A 129 -20.64 -9.68 0.34
C THR A 129 -19.15 -9.38 0.40
N PRO A 130 -18.28 -10.40 0.38
CA PRO A 130 -16.84 -10.17 0.27
C PRO A 130 -16.53 -9.68 -1.14
N ILE A 131 -15.70 -8.65 -1.22
CA ILE A 131 -15.13 -8.12 -2.46
C ILE A 131 -13.63 -8.42 -2.41
N PHE A 132 -13.13 -9.02 -3.49
CA PHE A 132 -11.71 -9.32 -3.62
C PHE A 132 -11.04 -8.26 -4.47
N GLY A 133 -9.86 -7.84 -4.05
CA GLY A 133 -9.11 -6.84 -4.77
C GLY A 133 -7.63 -6.86 -4.44
N CYS A 134 -6.90 -6.01 -5.14
CA CYS A 134 -5.54 -5.66 -4.80
C CYS A 134 -5.32 -4.16 -4.95
N THR A 135 -4.41 -3.64 -4.15
CA THR A 135 -4.01 -2.25 -4.17
C THR A 135 -2.52 -2.15 -4.45
N LYS A 136 -2.15 -1.23 -5.32
CA LYS A 136 -0.77 -0.81 -5.56
C LYS A 136 -0.59 0.61 -5.04
N LEU A 137 0.35 0.80 -4.13
CA LEU A 137 0.81 2.07 -3.62
C LEU A 137 2.16 2.42 -4.25
N THR A 138 2.35 3.67 -4.61
CA THR A 138 3.65 4.24 -4.97
C THR A 138 3.99 5.33 -3.96
N LEU A 139 5.17 5.20 -3.35
CA LEU A 139 5.71 6.14 -2.38
C LEU A 139 6.51 7.24 -3.09
N HIS A 140 6.36 8.45 -2.60
CA HIS A 140 7.18 9.61 -2.92
C HIS A 140 8.53 9.52 -2.20
N GLU A 141 9.48 10.38 -2.58
CA GLU A 141 10.82 10.44 -1.96
C GLU A 141 10.74 10.79 -0.46
N ASP A 142 9.69 11.49 -0.02
CA ASP A 142 9.42 11.81 1.39
C ASP A 142 8.74 10.66 2.19
N GLY A 143 8.55 9.50 1.56
CA GLY A 143 7.94 8.32 2.16
C GLY A 143 6.41 8.33 2.28
N ARG A 144 5.71 9.36 1.77
CA ARG A 144 4.24 9.38 1.67
C ARG A 144 3.76 8.70 0.40
N ILE A 145 2.52 8.23 0.40
CA ILE A 145 1.85 7.68 -0.78
C ILE A 145 1.54 8.83 -1.73
N ILE A 146 2.12 8.81 -2.94
CA ILE A 146 1.81 9.77 -4.02
C ILE A 146 0.83 9.19 -5.04
N ARG A 147 0.76 7.86 -5.15
CA ARG A 147 -0.23 7.20 -6.02
C ARG A 147 -0.80 5.98 -5.33
N GLN A 148 -2.11 5.81 -5.45
CA GLN A 148 -2.81 4.58 -5.07
C GLN A 148 -3.66 4.11 -6.25
N ARG A 149 -3.49 2.84 -6.62
CA ARG A 149 -4.30 2.17 -7.63
C ARG A 149 -4.98 0.96 -7.03
N ASP A 150 -6.30 0.97 -7.03
CA ASP A 150 -7.11 -0.16 -6.58
C ASP A 150 -7.66 -0.94 -7.78
N TYR A 151 -7.53 -2.27 -7.71
CA TYR A 151 -8.06 -3.22 -8.68
C TYR A 151 -9.05 -4.12 -7.95
N TYR A 152 -10.31 -4.06 -8.33
CA TYR A 152 -11.35 -4.93 -7.78
C TYR A 152 -12.50 -5.05 -8.77
N ASP A 153 -13.20 -6.18 -8.73
CA ASP A 153 -14.32 -6.46 -9.62
C ASP A 153 -15.66 -6.10 -8.96
N LEU A 154 -16.17 -4.91 -9.29
CA LEU A 154 -17.51 -4.50 -8.91
C LEU A 154 -18.59 -5.41 -9.51
N TRP A 155 -18.35 -5.94 -10.70
CA TRP A 155 -19.35 -6.65 -11.49
C TRP A 155 -19.55 -8.09 -11.03
N GLY A 156 -18.44 -8.79 -10.77
CA GLY A 156 -18.44 -10.13 -10.23
C GLY A 156 -18.94 -10.20 -8.80
N ASP A 157 -18.45 -9.33 -7.90
CA ASP A 157 -18.69 -9.49 -6.47
C ASP A 157 -19.98 -8.80 -5.99
N ILE A 158 -20.29 -7.59 -6.45
CA ILE A 158 -21.50 -6.86 -5.98
C ILE A 158 -22.77 -7.35 -6.68
N PHE A 159 -22.74 -7.65 -7.99
CA PHE A 159 -23.96 -8.05 -8.71
C PHE A 159 -24.42 -9.47 -8.41
N ASN A 160 -23.56 -10.33 -7.82
CA ASN A 160 -24.00 -11.63 -7.31
C ASN A 160 -25.11 -11.51 -6.26
N GLY A 161 -25.25 -10.36 -5.60
CA GLY A 161 -26.33 -10.06 -4.66
C GLY A 161 -27.65 -9.62 -5.30
N ILE A 162 -27.75 -9.44 -6.63
CA ILE A 162 -28.96 -9.00 -7.33
C ILE A 162 -29.65 -10.21 -8.00
N PRO A 163 -30.70 -10.80 -7.39
CA PRO A 163 -31.19 -12.14 -7.73
C PRO A 163 -31.59 -12.35 -9.19
N TRP A 164 -32.06 -11.29 -9.87
CA TRP A 164 -32.56 -11.38 -11.24
C TRP A 164 -31.50 -11.10 -12.32
N PHE A 165 -30.34 -10.52 -11.98
CA PHE A 165 -29.33 -10.11 -12.97
C PHE A 165 -28.16 -11.09 -13.10
N VAL A 166 -27.87 -11.88 -12.05
CA VAL A 166 -26.68 -12.77 -12.00
C VAL A 166 -26.62 -13.76 -13.16
N LYS A 167 -27.73 -14.49 -13.39
CA LYS A 167 -27.79 -15.57 -14.41
C LYS A 167 -27.63 -15.05 -15.84
N PRO A 168 -28.37 -14.02 -16.30
CA PRO A 168 -28.18 -13.49 -17.65
C PRO A 168 -26.80 -12.86 -17.85
N TYR A 169 -26.30 -12.10 -16.86
CA TYR A 169 -24.97 -11.48 -16.93
C TYR A 169 -23.85 -12.52 -17.05
N ARG A 170 -23.82 -13.52 -16.15
CA ARG A 170 -22.82 -14.60 -16.21
C ARG A 170 -22.90 -15.39 -17.52
N ARG A 171 -24.12 -15.64 -18.02
CA ARG A 171 -24.32 -16.32 -19.31
C ARG A 171 -23.78 -15.48 -20.48
N PHE A 172 -23.98 -14.15 -20.45
CA PHE A 172 -23.44 -13.24 -21.44
C PHE A 172 -21.91 -13.20 -21.40
N MET A 173 -21.32 -13.01 -20.21
CA MET A 173 -19.87 -12.95 -20.03
C MET A 173 -19.19 -14.23 -20.53
N ARG A 174 -19.68 -15.40 -20.10
CA ARG A 174 -19.19 -16.71 -20.58
C ARG A 174 -19.31 -16.85 -22.11
N LYS A 175 -20.42 -16.39 -22.69
CA LYS A 175 -20.65 -16.48 -24.14
C LYS A 175 -19.73 -15.56 -24.96
N LYS A 176 -19.32 -14.42 -24.40
CA LYS A 176 -18.59 -13.37 -25.14
C LYS A 176 -17.10 -13.31 -24.83
N PHE A 177 -16.70 -13.66 -23.62
CA PHE A 177 -15.34 -13.51 -23.12
C PHE A 177 -14.71 -14.83 -22.63
N GLY A 178 -15.50 -15.92 -22.49
CA GLY A 178 -15.01 -17.25 -22.09
C GLY A 178 -15.75 -17.83 -20.90
#